data_AF-N8ZUR1-F1
#
_entry.id   AF-N8ZUR1-F1
#
_cell.length_a   1.000
_cell.length_b   1.000
_cell.length_c   1.000
_cell.angle_alpha   90.00
_cell.angle_beta   90.00
_cell.angle_gamma   90.00
#
_symmetry.space_group_name_H-M   'P 1'
#
loop_
_entity.id
_entity.type
_entity.pdbx_description
1 polymer ?
#
loop_
_entity_poly.entity_id
_entity_poly.type
_entity_poly.pdbx_seq_one_letter_code
_entity_poly.pdbx_strand_id
1 'polypeptide(L)' 'MDVNERILTDLVSADDGAAAQMHLAAGFPIYYSEDDTPADLLIKEYPSGKRELVRVRGKIDELVKVLN' A
#
# COMPACT_ATOMS: atom_id res chain seq x y z
N MET A 1 16.32 -21.07 -13.76
CA MET A 1 15.96 -19.90 -12.94
C MET A 1 17.09 -18.92 -13.06
N ASP A 2 16.77 -17.75 -13.56
CA ASP A 2 17.73 -16.69 -13.83
C ASP A 2 18.17 -16.04 -12.49
N VAL A 3 19.45 -15.70 -12.36
CA VAL A 3 19.96 -15.08 -11.12
C VAL A 3 19.28 -13.72 -10.88
N ASN A 4 18.87 -13.03 -11.94
CA ASN A 4 18.17 -11.76 -11.84
C ASN A 4 16.73 -11.93 -11.32
N GLU A 5 16.07 -13.06 -11.61
CA GLU A 5 14.75 -13.38 -11.05
C GLU A 5 14.83 -13.54 -9.53
N ARG A 6 15.91 -14.16 -9.02
CA ARG A 6 16.12 -14.37 -7.58
C ARG A 6 16.43 -13.07 -6.83
N ILE A 7 17.20 -12.16 -7.44
CA ILE A 7 17.50 -10.84 -6.87
C ILE A 7 16.23 -10.00 -6.77
N LEU A 8 15.35 -10.06 -7.77
CA LEU A 8 14.08 -9.33 -7.73
C LEU A 8 13.16 -9.89 -6.63
N THR A 9 13.08 -11.22 -6.48
CA THR A 9 12.29 -11.85 -5.39
C THR A 9 12.84 -11.47 -4.01
N ASP A 10 14.16 -11.58 -3.79
CA ASP A 10 14.78 -11.29 -2.49
C ASP A 10 14.69 -9.79 -2.12
N LEU A 11 14.69 -8.88 -3.11
CA LEU A 11 14.58 -7.43 -2.87
C LEU A 11 13.13 -6.98 -2.61
N VAL A 12 12.15 -7.61 -3.25
CA VAL A 12 10.71 -7.35 -3.02
C VAL A 12 10.25 -7.97 -1.69
N SER A 13 10.90 -9.04 -1.24
CA SER A 13 10.63 -9.65 0.08
C SER A 13 11.20 -8.87 1.27
N ALA A 14 11.97 -7.80 1.06
CA ALA A 14 12.72 -7.09 2.11
C ALA A 14 12.18 -5.71 2.48
N ASP A 15 11.01 -5.29 1.97
CA ASP A 15 10.25 -4.22 2.62
C ASP A 15 9.36 -4.88 3.69
N ASP A 16 9.87 -4.99 4.91
CA ASP A 16 9.15 -5.52 6.07
C ASP A 16 7.94 -4.65 6.48
N GLY A 17 7.66 -3.58 5.72
CA GLY A 17 6.60 -2.63 5.97
C GLY A 17 6.88 -1.74 7.17
N ALA A 18 8.06 -1.82 7.80
CA ALA A 18 8.36 -1.07 9.02
C ALA A 18 8.29 0.43 8.78
N ALA A 19 8.75 0.90 7.61
CA ALA A 19 8.64 2.31 7.24
C ALA A 19 7.17 2.78 7.14
N ALA A 20 6.30 1.97 6.52
CA ALA A 20 4.87 2.26 6.44
C ALA A 20 4.24 2.26 7.85
N GLN A 21 4.54 1.27 8.68
CA GLN A 21 4.04 1.18 10.06
C GLN A 21 4.49 2.37 10.91
N MET A 22 5.75 2.80 10.79
CA MET A 22 6.25 4.00 11.47
C MET A 22 5.54 5.27 10.98
N HIS A 23 5.24 5.38 9.69
CA HIS A 23 4.52 6.52 9.12
C HIS A 23 3.06 6.59 9.63
N LEU A 24 2.42 5.42 9.73
CA LEU A 24 1.09 5.27 10.30
C LEU A 24 1.07 5.63 11.79
N ALA A 25 2.03 5.12 12.57
CA ALA A 25 2.20 5.44 13.97
C ALA A 25 2.51 6.93 14.21
N ALA A 26 3.16 7.60 13.24
CA ALA A 26 3.42 9.04 13.28
C ALA A 26 2.20 9.90 12.93
N GLY A 27 1.04 9.30 12.64
CA GLY A 27 -0.21 10.01 12.39
C GLY A 27 -0.49 10.31 10.92
N PHE A 28 0.24 9.69 9.98
CA PHE A 28 0.04 9.88 8.55
C PHE A 28 -0.62 8.65 7.91
N PRO A 29 -1.51 8.83 6.92
CA PRO A 29 -2.07 7.71 6.20
C PRO A 29 -1.01 7.02 5.34
N ILE A 30 -1.16 5.71 5.15
CA ILE A 30 -0.32 4.90 4.27
C ILE A 30 -1.14 4.35 3.09
N TYR A 31 -0.44 4.03 2.00
CA TYR A 31 -1.04 3.44 0.81
C TYR A 31 -0.39 2.10 0.53
N TYR A 32 -1.20 1.09 0.26
CA TYR A 32 -0.73 -0.24 -0.08
C TYR A 32 -1.77 -0.98 -0.95
N SER A 33 -1.42 -2.16 -1.44
CA SER A 33 -2.31 -3.07 -2.15
C SER A 33 -2.23 -4.46 -1.51
N GLU A 34 -3.36 -5.14 -1.41
CA GLU A 34 -3.46 -6.56 -1.07
C GLU A 34 -3.62 -7.39 -2.36
N ASP A 35 -3.50 -8.72 -2.25
CA ASP A 35 -3.59 -9.63 -3.40
C ASP A 35 -4.90 -9.50 -4.21
N ASP A 36 -5.98 -9.05 -3.56
CA ASP A 36 -7.30 -8.85 -4.15
C ASP A 36 -7.58 -7.39 -4.55
N THR A 37 -6.62 -6.48 -4.34
CA THR A 37 -6.76 -5.07 -4.69
C THR A 37 -6.65 -4.90 -6.21
N PRO A 38 -7.65 -4.31 -6.90
CA PRO A 38 -7.58 -4.08 -8.34
C PRO A 38 -6.38 -3.21 -8.74
N ALA A 39 -5.77 -3.50 -9.90
CA ALA A 39 -4.51 -2.90 -10.33
C ALA A 39 -4.49 -1.37 -10.48
N ASP A 40 -5.65 -0.71 -10.54
CA ASP A 40 -5.77 0.74 -10.63
C ASP A 40 -6.22 1.41 -9.31
N LEU A 41 -6.30 0.63 -8.23
CA LEU A 41 -6.76 1.06 -6.91
C LEU A 41 -5.69 0.79 -5.85
N LEU A 42 -5.77 1.54 -4.74
CA LEU A 42 -4.94 1.37 -3.57
C LEU A 42 -5.81 1.42 -2.32
N ILE A 43 -5.38 0.71 -1.28
CA ILE A 43 -5.92 0.87 0.07
C ILE A 43 -5.18 2.01 0.74
N LYS A 44 -5.93 3.00 1.21
CA LYS A 44 -5.46 4.08 2.07
C LYS A 44 -5.90 3.79 3.50
N GLU A 45 -4.94 3.51 4.36
CA GLU A 45 -5.19 3.31 5.79
C GLU A 45 -4.80 4.55 6.57
N TYR A 46 -5.71 4.98 7.44
CA TYR A 46 -5.52 6.11 8.35
C TYR A 46 -5.08 5.60 9.73
N PRO A 47 -4.38 6.42 10.54
CA PRO A 47 -3.99 6.06 11.90
C PRO A 47 -5.15 5.68 12.83
N SER A 48 -6.38 6.08 12.48
CA SER A 48 -7.59 5.66 13.19
C SER A 48 -8.02 4.22 12.91
N GLY A 49 -7.33 3.51 12.02
CA GLY A 49 -7.73 2.20 11.50
C GLY A 49 -8.79 2.26 10.39
N LYS A 50 -9.24 3.47 10.00
CA LYS A 50 -10.14 3.63 8.84
C LYS A 50 -9.37 3.22 7.58
N ARG A 51 -10.00 2.42 6.71
CA ARG A 51 -9.44 2.03 5.42
C ARG A 51 -10.36 2.46 4.28
N GLU A 52 -9.77 2.96 3.21
CA GLU A 52 -10.47 3.42 2.01
C GLU A 52 -9.82 2.81 0.78
N LEU A 53 -10.63 2.28 -0.12
CA LEU A 53 -10.19 1.95 -1.46
C LEU A 53 -10.27 3.22 -2.32
N VAL A 54 -9.13 3.65 -2.85
CA VAL A 54 -8.99 4.91 -3.60
C VAL A 54 -8.36 4.66 -4.96
N ARG A 55 -8.68 5.53 -5.92
CA ARG A 55 -7.95 5.67 -7.18
C ARG A 55 -7.09 6.92 -7.11
N VAL A 56 -5.78 6.80 -7.29
CA VAL A 56 -4.87 7.95 -7.27
C VAL A 56 -4.82 8.60 -8.66
N ARG A 57 -5.15 9.89 -8.73
CA ARG A 57 -5.08 10.70 -9.95
C ARG A 57 -4.22 11.94 -9.72
N GLY A 58 -2.93 11.83 -10.02
CA GLY A 58 -1.98 12.90 -9.80
C GLY A 58 -1.81 13.20 -8.30
N LYS A 59 -2.33 14.34 -7.85
CA LYS A 59 -2.24 14.77 -6.43
C LYS A 59 -3.54 14.55 -5.64
N ILE A 60 -4.54 13.94 -6.27
CA ILE A 60 -5.87 13.78 -5.69
C ILE A 60 -6.18 12.29 -5.57
N ASP A 61 -6.76 11.92 -4.43
CA ASP A 61 -7.35 10.60 -4.22
C ASP A 61 -8.84 10.66 -4.55
N GLU A 62 -9.30 9.82 -5.46
CA GLU A 62 -10.71 9.58 -5.71
C GLU A 62 -11.17 8.40 -4.83
N LEU A 63 -12.06 8.65 -3.86
CA LEU A 63 -12.62 7.60 -3.02
C LEU A 63 -13.53 6.69 -3.85
N VAL A 64 -13.22 5.40 -3.89
CA VAL A 64 -14.06 4.37 -4.54
C VAL A 64 -14.97 3.72 -3.51
N LYS A 65 -14.44 3.33 -2.35
CA LYS A 65 -15.20 2.63 -1.31
C LYS A 65 -14.54 2.77 0.07
N VAL A 66 -15.34 2.85 1.13
CA VAL A 66 -14.84 2.66 2.51
C VAL A 66 -14.81 1.17 2.83
N LEU A 67 -13.67 0.69 3.33
CA LEU A 67 -13.46 -0.70 3.73
C LEU A 67 -13.80 -0.83 5.22
N ASN A 68 -14.75 -1.72 5.52
CA ASN A 68 -15.22 -2.00 6.88
C ASN A 68 -14.41 -3.13 7.50
#